data_AF-A0A519TB37-F1
#
_entry.id   AF-A0A519TB37-F1
#
_cell.length_a   1.000
_cell.length_b   1.000
_cell.length_c   1.000
_cell.angle_alpha   90.00
_cell.angle_beta   90.00
_cell.angle_gamma   90.00
#
_symmetry.space_group_name_H-M   'P 1'
#
loop_
_entity.id
_entity.type
_entity.pdbx_description
1 polymer ?
#
loop_
_entity_poly.entity_id
_entity_poly.type
_entity_poly.pdbx_seq_one_letter_code
_entity_poly.pdbx_strand_id
1 'polypeptide(L)'
;METFFEVNRWVHITAGFVGFFVAPVALAVRKGGPAHRRWGRIFFWAMAVAGTTALAGAQHIHSLFLLLTAVFSLYMAAFGYRSVFLKHLAWDAQVAPADWLAAGLGLAVFGGTVAYGLRVGNVPVVVFGGIGATTAAKHYDGHIAHA
;
A
#
# COMPACT_ATOMS: atom_id res chain seq x y z
N MET A 1 22.93 10.82 -13.11
CA MET A 1 22.37 9.62 -12.45
C MET A 1 22.45 9.73 -10.94
N GLU A 2 23.60 10.07 -10.36
CA GLU A 2 23.76 10.19 -8.90
C GLU A 2 22.82 11.22 -8.25
N THR A 3 22.67 12.39 -8.86
CA THR A 3 21.79 13.47 -8.36
C THR A 3 20.31 13.05 -8.27
N PHE A 4 19.83 12.21 -9.20
CA PHE A 4 18.46 11.71 -9.17
C PHE A 4 18.21 10.80 -7.96
N PHE A 5 19.10 9.84 -7.72
CA PHE A 5 18.96 8.90 -6.61
C PHE A 5 19.17 9.57 -5.25
N GLU A 6 20.04 10.57 -5.17
CA GLU A 6 20.22 11.39 -3.98
C GLU A 6 18.94 12.17 -3.64
N VAL A 7 18.37 12.87 -4.63
CA VAL A 7 17.09 13.58 -4.44
C VAL A 7 15.97 12.60 -4.08
N ASN A 8 15.86 11.47 -4.79
CA ASN A 8 14.87 10.44 -4.50
C ASN A 8 14.97 9.93 -3.05
N ARG A 9 16.20 9.72 -2.55
CA ARG A 9 16.45 9.29 -1.17
C ARG A 9 15.99 10.34 -0.17
N TRP A 10 16.33 11.62 -0.37
CA TRP A 10 15.89 12.69 0.52
C TRP A 10 14.37 12.88 0.52
N VAL A 11 13.73 12.79 -0.65
CA VAL A 11 12.27 12.83 -0.78
C VAL A 11 11.63 11.63 -0.05
N HIS A 12 12.18 10.43 -0.21
CA HIS A 12 11.71 9.25 0.50
C HIS A 12 11.79 9.43 2.03
N ILE A 13 12.94 9.87 2.54
CA ILE A 13 13.18 10.05 3.97
C ILE A 13 12.22 11.10 4.55
N THR A 14 12.09 12.25 3.89
CA THR A 14 11.21 13.33 4.37
C THR A 14 9.73 12.91 4.34
N ALA A 15 9.28 12.26 3.27
CA ALA A 15 7.93 11.73 3.18
C ALA A 15 7.67 10.64 4.24
N GLY A 16 8.61 9.71 4.42
CA GLY A 16 8.54 8.66 5.43
C GLY A 16 8.49 9.23 6.85
N PHE A 17 9.30 10.24 7.14
CA PHE A 17 9.30 10.95 8.41
C PHE A 17 7.94 11.60 8.69
N VAL A 18 7.38 12.33 7.72
CA VAL A 18 6.04 12.91 7.83
C VAL A 18 5.00 11.81 8.09
N GLY A 19 5.02 10.72 7.31
CA GLY A 19 4.10 9.60 7.49
C GLY A 19 4.19 8.98 8.88
N PHE A 20 5.39 8.79 9.41
CA PHE A 20 5.65 8.20 10.73
C PHE A 20 5.02 9.01 11.86
N PHE A 21 5.14 10.35 11.84
CA PHE A 21 4.54 11.20 12.89
C PHE A 21 3.06 11.48 12.66
N VAL A 22 2.60 11.55 11.41
CA VAL A 22 1.19 11.82 11.11
C VAL A 22 0.29 10.63 11.42
N ALA A 23 0.76 9.38 11.24
CA ALA A 23 -0.04 8.19 11.52
C ALA A 23 -0.57 8.14 12.98
N PRO A 24 0.28 8.24 14.03
CA PRO A 24 -0.18 8.29 15.42
C PRO A 24 -1.16 9.43 15.69
N VAL A 25 -0.92 10.61 15.10
CA VAL A 25 -1.83 11.77 15.24
C VAL A 25 -3.20 11.45 14.64
N ALA A 26 -3.25 10.81 13.47
CA ALA A 26 -4.50 10.38 12.85
C ALA A 26 -5.25 9.32 13.68
N LEU A 27 -4.52 8.47 14.41
CA LEU A 27 -5.06 7.44 15.30
C LEU A 27 -5.54 7.99 16.65
N ALA A 28 -4.90 9.04 17.16
CA ALA A 28 -5.24 9.67 18.44
C ALA A 28 -6.52 10.54 18.38
N VAL A 29 -6.89 11.04 17.20
CA VAL A 29 -8.10 11.84 17.02
C VAL A 29 -9.35 10.97 16.77
N ARG A 30 -10.54 11.52 17.03
CA ARG A 30 -11.82 10.82 16.83
C ARG A 30 -11.94 10.28 15.40
N LYS A 31 -11.99 8.95 15.27
CA LYS A 31 -12.20 8.23 14.00
C LYS A 31 -13.42 8.78 13.25
N GLY A 32 -13.24 9.06 11.95
CA GLY A 32 -14.28 9.62 11.08
C GLY A 32 -14.56 11.13 11.24
N GLY A 33 -13.99 11.79 12.24
CA GLY A 33 -14.11 13.25 12.41
C GLY A 33 -13.30 14.06 11.37
N PRO A 34 -13.51 15.39 11.28
CA PRO A 34 -12.75 16.26 10.36
C PRO A 34 -11.24 16.18 10.56
N ALA A 35 -10.77 16.11 11.81
CA ALA A 35 -9.35 15.96 12.14
C ALA A 35 -8.79 14.63 11.63
N HIS A 36 -9.48 13.50 11.86
CA HIS A 36 -9.06 12.19 11.37
C HIS A 36 -8.94 12.17 9.84
N ARG A 37 -9.91 12.78 9.14
CA ARG A 37 -9.88 12.88 7.67
C ARG A 37 -8.72 13.74 7.17
N ARG A 38 -8.39 14.84 7.86
CA ARG A 38 -7.26 15.70 7.51
C ARG A 38 -5.93 14.97 7.67
N TRP A 39 -5.68 14.40 8.85
CA TRP A 39 -4.44 13.69 9.13
C TRP A 39 -4.31 12.42 8.29
N GLY A 40 -5.40 11.68 8.07
CA GLY A 40 -5.42 10.52 7.18
C GLY A 40 -5.08 10.87 5.73
N ARG A 41 -5.49 12.05 5.23
CA ARG A 41 -5.12 12.52 3.88
C ARG A 41 -3.63 12.86 3.78
N ILE A 42 -3.07 13.52 4.79
CA ILE A 42 -1.63 13.82 4.85
C ILE A 42 -0.83 12.52 4.89
N PHE A 43 -1.24 11.57 5.75
CA PHE A 43 -0.63 10.25 5.83
C PHE A 43 -0.67 9.51 4.48
N PHE A 44 -1.83 9.50 3.81
CA PHE A 44 -1.99 8.87 2.50
C PHE A 44 -0.99 9.43 1.47
N TRP A 45 -0.88 10.75 1.35
CA TRP A 45 0.06 11.36 0.40
C TRP A 45 1.52 11.13 0.78
N ALA A 46 1.84 11.17 2.08
CA ALA A 46 3.18 10.82 2.56
C ALA A 46 3.56 9.38 2.17
N MET A 47 2.65 8.42 2.37
CA MET A 47 2.84 7.03 1.99
C MET A 47 2.92 6.83 0.47
N ALA A 48 2.12 7.56 -0.30
CA ALA A 48 2.17 7.50 -1.77
C ALA A 48 3.55 7.98 -2.27
N VAL A 49 4.05 9.10 -1.77
CA VAL A 49 5.38 9.63 -2.14
C VAL A 49 6.49 8.69 -1.67
N ALA A 50 6.46 8.25 -0.41
CA ALA A 50 7.47 7.34 0.14
C ALA A 50 7.47 5.99 -0.60
N GLY A 51 6.30 5.43 -0.91
CA GLY A 51 6.17 4.17 -1.64
C GLY A 51 6.68 4.27 -3.08
N THR A 52 6.35 5.35 -3.80
CA THR A 52 6.79 5.53 -5.19
C THR A 52 8.31 5.74 -5.28
N THR A 53 8.87 6.52 -4.35
CA THR A 53 10.32 6.75 -4.26
C THR A 53 11.08 5.50 -3.80
N ALA A 54 10.50 4.68 -2.93
CA ALA A 54 11.03 3.37 -2.55
C ALA A 54 11.01 2.40 -3.73
N LEU A 55 9.95 2.42 -4.54
CA LEU A 55 9.86 1.59 -5.75
C LEU A 55 10.99 1.92 -6.73
N ALA A 56 11.24 3.21 -6.98
CA ALA A 56 12.36 3.67 -7.79
C ALA A 56 13.73 3.29 -7.20
N GLY A 57 13.90 3.45 -5.88
CA GLY A 57 15.14 3.09 -5.18
C GLY A 57 15.41 1.58 -5.15
N ALA A 58 14.37 0.76 -5.04
CA ALA A 58 14.48 -0.70 -4.99
C ALA A 58 15.03 -1.27 -6.30
N GLN A 59 14.69 -0.68 -7.45
CA GLN A 59 15.24 -1.06 -8.74
C GLN A 59 16.75 -0.78 -8.82
N HIS A 60 17.22 0.29 -8.19
CA HIS A 60 18.62 0.69 -8.20
C HIS A 60 19.50 -0.18 -7.29
N ILE A 61 18.98 -0.54 -6.11
CA ILE A 61 19.70 -1.34 -5.10
C ILE A 61 19.50 -2.86 -5.36
N HIS A 62 18.65 -3.22 -6.33
CA HIS A 62 18.27 -4.60 -6.67
C HIS A 62 17.79 -5.43 -5.47
N SER A 63 17.08 -4.78 -4.53
CA SER A 63 16.58 -5.42 -3.32
C SER A 63 15.12 -5.83 -3.46
N LEU A 64 14.90 -7.15 -3.53
CA LEU A 64 13.57 -7.76 -3.58
C LEU A 64 12.74 -7.42 -2.34
N PHE A 65 13.38 -7.30 -1.18
CA PHE A 65 12.73 -6.88 0.05
C PHE A 65 12.15 -5.46 -0.07
N LEU A 66 12.98 -4.49 -0.47
CA LEU A 66 12.55 -3.09 -0.63
C LEU A 66 11.46 -2.96 -1.70
N LEU A 67 11.60 -3.71 -2.80
CA LEU A 67 10.60 -3.74 -3.86
C LEU A 67 9.24 -4.19 -3.34
N LEU A 68 9.20 -5.28 -2.57
CA LEU A 68 7.95 -5.80 -2.03
C LEU A 68 7.35 -4.90 -0.97
N THR A 69 8.17 -4.34 -0.08
CA THR A 69 7.68 -3.38 0.91
C THR A 69 7.11 -2.13 0.24
N ALA A 70 7.71 -1.65 -0.86
CA ALA A 70 7.19 -0.53 -1.64
C ALA A 70 5.83 -0.85 -2.28
N VAL A 71 5.73 -1.98 -3.01
CA VAL A 71 4.48 -2.43 -3.64
C VAL A 71 3.39 -2.68 -2.60
N PHE A 72 3.72 -3.34 -1.49
CA PHE A 72 2.81 -3.57 -0.38
C PHE A 72 2.28 -2.26 0.21
N SER A 73 3.16 -1.31 0.48
CA SER A 73 2.79 0.00 1.05
C SER A 73 1.88 0.78 0.11
N LEU A 74 2.19 0.82 -1.19
CA LEU A 74 1.37 1.48 -2.20
C LEU A 74 0.00 0.82 -2.36
N TYR A 75 -0.04 -0.52 -2.39
CA TYR A 75 -1.28 -1.29 -2.46
C TYR A 75 -2.19 -0.97 -1.27
N MET A 76 -1.64 -0.99 -0.05
CA MET A 76 -2.38 -0.66 1.18
C MET A 76 -2.88 0.78 1.20
N ALA A 77 -2.07 1.74 0.74
CA ALA A 77 -2.47 3.13 0.66
C ALA A 77 -3.64 3.32 -0.34
N ALA A 78 -3.52 2.75 -1.54
CA ALA A 78 -4.56 2.81 -2.57
C ALA A 78 -5.87 2.17 -2.09
N PHE A 79 -5.78 0.98 -1.47
CA PHE A 79 -6.92 0.30 -0.89
C PHE A 79 -7.58 1.11 0.24
N GLY A 80 -6.78 1.64 1.17
CA GLY A 80 -7.27 2.48 2.26
C GLY A 80 -8.04 3.69 1.74
N TYR A 81 -7.52 4.37 0.71
CA TYR A 81 -8.20 5.49 0.06
C TYR A 81 -9.51 5.06 -0.64
N ARG A 82 -9.47 3.98 -1.42
CA ARG A 82 -10.61 3.49 -2.19
C ARG A 82 -11.74 2.97 -1.29
N SER A 83 -11.42 2.29 -0.20
CA SER A 83 -12.42 1.81 0.77
C SER A 83 -13.21 2.93 1.44
N VAL A 84 -12.61 4.12 1.60
CA VAL A 84 -13.32 5.32 2.10
C VAL A 84 -14.24 5.89 1.01
N PHE A 85 -13.80 5.88 -0.25
CA PHE A 85 -14.62 6.32 -1.37
C PHE A 85 -15.83 5.41 -1.60
N LEU A 86 -15.64 4.08 -1.51
CA LEU A 86 -16.70 3.09 -1.66
C LEU A 86 -17.77 3.20 -0.56
N LYS A 87 -17.42 3.61 0.67
CA LYS A 87 -18.40 3.90 1.74
C LYS A 87 -19.35 5.06 1.42
N HIS A 88 -18.95 5.96 0.51
CA HIS A 88 -19.77 7.09 0.08
C HIS A 88 -20.65 6.75 -1.12
N LEU A 89 -20.40 5.62 -1.78
CA LEU A 89 -21.24 5.09 -2.83
C LEU A 89 -22.46 4.41 -2.16
N ALA A 90 -23.66 4.69 -2.67
CA ALA A 90 -24.90 4.10 -2.13
C ALA A 90 -24.82 2.57 -2.11
N TRP A 91 -25.66 1.91 -1.30
CA TRP A 91 -25.69 0.45 -1.14
C TRP A 91 -25.75 -0.33 -2.47
N ASP A 92 -26.25 0.30 -3.55
CA ASP A 92 -26.41 -0.27 -4.90
C ASP A 92 -25.26 0.03 -5.87
N ALA A 93 -24.20 0.68 -5.40
CA ALA A 93 -23.12 1.09 -6.29
C ALA A 93 -22.15 -0.07 -6.54
N GLN A 94 -22.11 -0.51 -7.79
CA GLN A 94 -21.32 -1.65 -8.22
C GLN A 94 -19.81 -1.38 -8.08
N VAL A 95 -19.09 -2.42 -7.64
CA VAL A 95 -17.62 -2.43 -7.60
C VAL A 95 -17.09 -2.20 -9.02
N ALA A 96 -16.25 -1.17 -9.19
CA ALA A 96 -15.75 -0.84 -10.52
C ALA A 96 -14.79 -1.95 -11.02
N PRO A 97 -14.68 -2.19 -12.35
CA PRO A 97 -13.74 -3.16 -12.90
C PRO A 97 -12.28 -2.92 -12.47
N ALA A 98 -11.90 -1.66 -12.26
CA ALA A 98 -10.58 -1.29 -11.75
C ALA A 98 -10.29 -1.83 -10.34
N ASP A 99 -11.31 -1.97 -9.49
CA ASP A 99 -11.18 -2.53 -8.14
C ASP A 99 -10.93 -4.03 -8.18
N TRP A 100 -11.61 -4.74 -9.09
CA TRP A 100 -11.34 -6.15 -9.38
C TRP A 100 -9.94 -6.38 -9.92
N LEU A 101 -9.50 -5.55 -10.87
CA LEU A 101 -8.14 -5.62 -11.40
C LEU A 101 -7.10 -5.36 -10.31
N ALA A 102 -7.31 -4.37 -9.45
CA ALA A 102 -6.40 -4.08 -8.34
C ALA A 102 -6.35 -5.25 -7.33
N ALA A 103 -7.50 -5.80 -6.93
CA ALA A 103 -7.57 -6.94 -6.02
C ALA A 103 -6.88 -8.19 -6.62
N GLY A 104 -7.20 -8.53 -7.87
CA GLY A 104 -6.63 -9.68 -8.57
C GLY A 104 -5.13 -9.54 -8.81
N LEU A 105 -4.66 -8.37 -9.24
CA LEU A 105 -3.24 -8.09 -9.41
C LEU A 105 -2.49 -8.17 -8.08
N GLY A 106 -3.07 -7.62 -7.02
CA GLY A 106 -2.51 -7.75 -5.66
C GLY A 106 -2.37 -9.21 -5.25
N LEU A 107 -3.42 -10.01 -5.43
CA LEU A 107 -3.39 -11.43 -5.09
C LEU A 107 -2.33 -12.20 -5.91
N ALA A 108 -2.23 -11.93 -7.21
CA ALA A 108 -1.22 -12.55 -8.07
C ALA A 108 0.21 -12.19 -7.65
N VAL A 109 0.48 -10.90 -7.41
CA VAL A 109 1.82 -10.42 -7.00
C VAL A 109 2.20 -10.96 -5.63
N PHE A 110 1.32 -10.89 -4.65
CA PHE A 110 1.61 -11.34 -3.30
C PHE A 110 1.64 -12.87 -3.18
N GLY A 111 0.77 -13.58 -3.88
CA GLY A 111 0.80 -15.04 -3.97
C GLY A 111 2.08 -15.56 -4.64
N GLY A 112 2.47 -14.94 -5.76
CA GLY A 112 3.71 -15.28 -6.47
C GLY A 112 4.96 -15.03 -5.62
N THR A 113 4.94 -13.98 -4.79
CA THR A 113 6.08 -13.65 -3.91
C THR A 113 6.18 -14.57 -2.70
N VAL A 114 5.06 -15.09 -2.18
CA VAL A 114 5.08 -16.20 -1.21
C VAL A 114 5.72 -17.44 -1.83
N ALA A 115 5.27 -17.86 -3.02
CA ALA A 115 5.81 -19.04 -3.70
C ALA A 115 7.32 -18.89 -3.98
N TYR A 116 7.73 -17.72 -4.47
CA TYR A 116 9.14 -17.40 -4.69
C TYR A 116 9.95 -17.39 -3.38
N GLY A 117 9.43 -16.74 -2.33
CA GLY A 117 10.09 -16.63 -1.03
C GLY A 117 10.32 -17.99 -0.38
N LEU A 118 9.36 -18.91 -0.49
CA LEU A 118 9.48 -20.29 -0.01
C LEU A 118 10.56 -21.06 -0.79
N ARG A 119 10.64 -20.87 -2.11
CA ARG A 119 11.65 -21.52 -2.97
C ARG A 119 13.07 -21.08 -2.65
N VAL A 120 13.27 -19.79 -2.36
CA VAL A 120 14.61 -19.20 -2.14
C VAL A 120 14.99 -19.17 -0.65
N GLY A 121 14.08 -19.52 0.26
CA GLY A 121 14.32 -19.49 1.71
C GLY A 121 14.39 -18.06 2.28
N ASN A 122 13.74 -17.09 1.62
CA ASN A 122 13.78 -15.69 2.05
C ASN A 122 12.58 -15.37 2.96
N VAL A 123 12.79 -15.47 4.27
CA VAL A 123 11.74 -15.29 5.29
C VAL A 123 11.03 -13.94 5.19
N PRO A 124 11.72 -12.78 5.10
CA PRO A 124 11.04 -11.49 4.93
C PRO A 124 10.09 -11.45 3.74
N VAL A 125 10.51 -11.98 2.59
CA VAL A 125 9.69 -12.03 1.38
C VAL A 125 8.42 -12.85 1.58
N VAL A 126 8.53 -14.00 2.26
CA VAL A 126 7.37 -14.85 2.59
C VAL A 126 6.40 -14.13 3.52
N VAL A 127 6.89 -13.44 4.55
CA VAL A 127 6.04 -12.72 5.53
C VAL A 127 5.30 -11.57 4.86
N PHE A 128 6.00 -10.70 4.13
CA PHE A 128 5.37 -9.57 3.43
C PHE A 128 4.41 -10.05 2.33
N GLY A 129 4.80 -11.08 1.57
CA GLY A 129 3.93 -11.73 0.60
C GLY A 129 2.67 -12.31 1.24
N GLY A 130 2.79 -13.01 2.38
CA GLY A 130 1.65 -13.62 3.07
C GLY A 130 0.66 -12.58 3.61
N ILE A 131 1.16 -11.51 4.23
CA ILE A 131 0.31 -10.41 4.72
C ILE A 131 -0.37 -9.70 3.55
N GLY A 132 0.37 -9.45 2.45
CA GLY A 132 -0.18 -8.87 1.23
C GLY A 132 -1.27 -9.74 0.61
N ALA A 133 -1.03 -11.04 0.49
CA ALA A 133 -1.94 -11.99 -0.14
C ALA A 133 -3.22 -12.15 0.67
N THR A 134 -3.12 -12.29 2.00
CA THR A 134 -4.30 -12.36 2.88
C THR A 134 -5.13 -11.08 2.84
N THR A 135 -4.49 -9.92 2.70
CA THR A 135 -5.20 -8.64 2.56
C THR A 135 -5.89 -8.52 1.20
N ALA A 136 -5.20 -8.91 0.12
CA ALA A 136 -5.78 -8.92 -1.22
C ALA A 136 -6.92 -9.95 -1.37
N ALA A 137 -6.82 -11.11 -0.71
CA ALA A 137 -7.89 -12.11 -0.69
C ALA A 137 -9.15 -11.57 -0.01
N LYS A 138 -9.03 -10.98 1.18
CA LYS A 138 -10.16 -10.33 1.88
C LYS A 138 -10.81 -9.22 1.04
N HIS A 139 -10.00 -8.51 0.27
CA HIS A 139 -10.48 -7.48 -0.65
C HIS A 139 -11.29 -8.09 -1.81
N TYR A 140 -10.77 -9.15 -2.42
CA TYR A 140 -11.46 -9.88 -3.47
C TYR A 140 -12.80 -10.50 -2.98
N ASP A 141 -12.80 -11.13 -1.81
CA ASP A 141 -14.00 -11.71 -1.20
C ASP A 141 -15.06 -10.65 -0.90
N GLY A 142 -14.64 -9.47 -0.42
CA GLY A 142 -15.52 -8.33 -0.18
C GLY A 142 -16.20 -7.82 -1.46
N HIS A 143 -15.56 -7.96 -2.63
CA HIS A 143 -16.19 -7.60 -3.89
C HIS A 143 -17.22 -8.64 -4.34
N ILE A 144 -16.97 -9.94 -4.13
CA ILE A 144 -17.93 -11.01 -4.45
C ILE A 144 -19.22 -10.83 -3.63
N ALA A 145 -19.10 -10.49 -2.35
CA ALA A 145 -20.26 -10.35 -1.47
C ALA A 145 -21.16 -9.14 -1.81
N HIS A 146 -20.69 -8.22 -2.65
CA HIS A 146 -21.37 -6.96 -3.00
C HIS A 146 -21.51 -6.73 -4.51
N ALA A 147 -21.27 -7.77 -5.34
CA ALA A 147 -21.47 -7.76 -6.79
C ALA A 147 -22.80 -8.43 -7.15
#